data_AF-A0A504J9R4-F1
#
_entry.id   AF-A0A504J9R4-F1
#
_cell.length_a   1.000
_cell.length_b   1.000
_cell.length_c   1.000
_cell.angle_alpha   90.00
_cell.angle_beta   90.00
_cell.angle_gamma   90.00
#
_symmetry.space_group_name_H-M   'P 1'
#
loop_
_entity.id
_entity.type
_entity.pdbx_description
1 polymer ?
#
loop_
_entity_poly.entity_id
_entity_poly.type
_entity_poly.pdbx_seq_one_letter_code
_entity_poly.pdbx_strand_id
1 'polypeptide(L)' 'MKAPITTHIEVSSVAEAHQVQKAFETMNRHFGAKGIIHMEQLFLKDAFIRNLVKMKIKTK' A
#
# COMPACT_ATOMS: atom_id res chain seq x y z
N MET A 1 2.78 -19.67 -14.98
CA MET A 1 3.37 -18.42 -15.52
C MET A 1 3.02 -17.29 -14.57
N LYS A 2 3.95 -16.36 -14.30
CA LYS A 2 3.68 -15.17 -13.48
C LYS A 2 3.43 -13.99 -14.44
N ALA A 3 2.34 -13.25 -14.25
CA ALA A 3 2.01 -12.08 -15.06
C ALA A 3 2.56 -10.81 -14.37
N PRO A 4 3.30 -9.94 -15.09
CA PRO A 4 3.65 -8.63 -14.55
C PRO A 4 2.40 -7.75 -14.44
N ILE A 5 2.29 -6.98 -13.34
CA ILE A 5 1.27 -5.95 -13.17
C ILE A 5 1.95 -4.59 -13.27
N THR A 6 1.46 -3.73 -14.16
CA THR A 6 1.93 -2.35 -14.32
C THR A 6 0.80 -1.40 -13.95
N THR A 7 1.03 -0.55 -12.95
CA THR A 7 0.08 0.46 -12.50
C THR A 7 0.76 1.82 -12.55
N HIS A 8 0.12 2.81 -13.17
CA HIS A 8 0.61 4.18 -13.20
C HIS A 8 0.21 4.90 -11.92
N ILE A 9 1.20 5.42 -11.19
CA ILE A 9 1.00 6.21 -9.97
C ILE A 9 1.67 7.57 -10.20
N GLU A 10 0.91 8.64 -10.07
CA GLU A 10 1.42 10.01 -10.15
C GLU A 10 1.87 10.48 -8.76
N VAL A 11 3.03 11.11 -8.69
CA VAL A 11 3.62 11.67 -7.46
C VAL A 11 4.19 13.05 -7.76
N SER A 12 4.28 13.89 -6.73
CA SER A 12 4.65 15.30 -6.88
C SER A 12 6.16 15.53 -6.89
N SER A 13 6.97 14.54 -6.49
CA SER A 13 8.43 14.65 -6.46
C SER A 13 9.15 13.31 -6.61
N VAL A 14 10.44 13.37 -6.99
CA VAL A 14 11.32 12.19 -7.08
C VAL A 14 11.48 11.50 -5.72
N ALA A 15 11.57 12.27 -4.63
CA ALA A 15 11.66 11.71 -3.28
C ALA A 15 10.39 10.91 -2.91
N GLU A 16 9.22 11.43 -3.27
CA GLU A 16 7.94 10.74 -3.08
C GLU A 16 7.85 9.48 -3.95
N ALA A 17 8.33 9.52 -5.20
CA ALA A 17 8.42 8.34 -6.06
C ALA A 17 9.21 7.21 -5.40
N HIS A 18 10.39 7.52 -4.85
CA HIS A 18 11.22 6.54 -4.16
C HIS A 18 10.55 5.99 -2.89
N GLN A 19 9.84 6.82 -2.14
CA GLN A 19 9.11 6.39 -0.95
C GLN A 19 7.97 5.43 -1.30
N VAL A 20 7.19 5.76 -2.33
CA VAL A 20 6.10 4.92 -2.83
C VAL A 20 6.65 3.58 -3.32
N GLN A 21 7.71 3.59 -4.13
CA GLN A 21 8.35 2.37 -4.61
C GLN A 21 8.82 1.49 -3.44
N LYS A 22 9.53 2.06 -2.47
CA LYS A 22 10.05 1.33 -1.31
C LYS A 22 8.92 0.76 -0.44
N ALA A 23 7.79 1.45 -0.33
CA ALA A 23 6.61 0.96 0.37
C ALA A 23 6.05 -0.30 -0.31
N PHE A 24 5.88 -0.28 -1.64
CA PHE A 24 5.42 -1.45 -2.40
C PHE A 24 6.40 -2.63 -2.29
N GLU A 25 7.70 -2.37 -2.40
CA GLU A 25 8.73 -3.41 -2.23
C GLU A 25 8.67 -4.05 -0.85
N THR A 26 8.52 -3.23 0.19
CA THR A 26 8.39 -3.69 1.59
C THR A 26 7.13 -4.53 1.76
N MET A 27 5.99 -4.06 1.25
CA MET A 27 4.73 -4.78 1.33
C MET A 27 4.82 -6.15 0.63
N ASN A 28 5.40 -6.20 -0.56
CA ASN A 28 5.55 -7.44 -1.31
C ASN A 28 6.51 -8.41 -0.59
N ARG A 29 7.60 -7.90 0.00
CA ARG A 29 8.57 -8.72 0.74
C ARG A 29 7.96 -9.37 1.99
N HIS A 30 7.13 -8.65 2.74
CA HIS A 30 6.61 -9.14 4.02
C HIS A 30 5.28 -9.88 3.91
N PHE A 31 4.41 -9.45 2.99
CA PHE A 31 3.03 -9.95 2.90
C PHE A 31 2.77 -10.74 1.61
N GLY A 32 3.61 -10.56 0.59
CA GLY A 32 3.37 -11.07 -0.76
C GLY A 32 2.06 -10.58 -1.37
N ALA A 33 1.75 -11.04 -2.58
CA ALA A 33 0.52 -10.64 -3.27
C ALA A 33 -0.75 -10.97 -2.48
N LYS A 34 -0.82 -12.17 -1.86
CA LYS A 34 -1.99 -12.61 -1.09
C LYS A 34 -2.24 -11.72 0.13
N GLY A 35 -1.20 -11.35 0.86
CA GLY A 35 -1.33 -10.50 2.04
C GLY A 35 -1.69 -9.06 1.67
N ILE A 36 -1.14 -8.52 0.58
CA ILE A 36 -1.51 -7.19 0.07
C ILE A 36 -3.02 -7.14 -0.26
N ILE A 37 -3.53 -8.14 -1.01
CA ILE A 37 -4.97 -8.22 -1.36
C ILE A 37 -5.81 -8.34 -0.09
N HIS A 38 -5.38 -9.14 0.89
CA HIS A 38 -6.12 -9.28 2.14
C HIS A 38 -6.19 -7.96 2.93
N MET A 39 -5.08 -7.23 3.02
CA MET A 39 -5.03 -5.93 3.69
C MET A 39 -5.89 -4.87 3.00
N GLU A 40 -5.93 -4.86 1.66
CA GLU A 40 -6.83 -4.02 0.89
C GLU A 40 -8.29 -4.32 1.24
N GLN A 41 -8.68 -5.61 1.24
CA GLN A 41 -10.03 -6.03 1.59
C GLN A 41 -10.41 -5.64 3.03
N LEU A 42 -9.50 -5.79 3.98
CA LEU A 42 -9.69 -5.35 5.36
C LEU A 42 -9.90 -3.83 5.43
N PHE A 43 -9.06 -3.04 4.75
CA PHE A 43 -9.18 -1.59 4.74
C PHE A 43 -10.51 -1.10 4.13
N LEU A 44 -10.98 -1.75 3.07
CA LEU A 44 -12.25 -1.40 2.42
C LEU A 44 -13.47 -1.80 3.26
N LYS A 45 -13.47 -3.02 3.82
CA LYS A 45 -14.64 -3.59 4.49
C LYS A 45 -14.75 -3.23 5.97
N ASP A 46 -13.61 -3.04 6.65
CA ASP A 46 -13.57 -2.80 8.09
C ASP A 46 -13.38 -1.31 8.40
N ALA A 47 -14.44 -0.70 8.97
CA ALA A 47 -14.43 0.71 9.34
C ALA A 47 -13.47 1.01 10.51
N PHE A 48 -13.26 0.07 11.43
CA PHE A 48 -12.31 0.22 12.54
C PHE A 48 -10.88 0.25 12.02
N ILE A 49 -10.50 -0.71 11.17
CA ILE A 49 -9.16 -0.74 10.54
C ILE A 49 -8.91 0.55 9.75
N ARG A 50 -9.90 0.99 8.95
CA ARG A 50 -9.79 2.24 8.17
C ARG A 50 -9.59 3.46 9.07
N ASN A 51 -10.30 3.54 10.20
CA ASN A 51 -10.17 4.64 11.14
C ASN A 51 -8.81 4.63 11.85
N LEU A 52 -8.32 3.45 12.25
CA LEU A 52 -6.98 3.30 12.83
C LEU A 52 -5.89 3.81 11.88
N VAL A 53 -5.94 3.39 10.60
CA VAL A 53 -4.99 3.83 9.58
C VAL A 53 -5.06 5.34 9.39
N LYS A 54 -6.27 5.91 9.26
CA LYS A 54 -6.46 7.37 9.14
C LYS A 54 -5.88 8.14 10.32
N MET A 55 -6.07 7.64 11.54
CA MET A 55 -5.49 8.27 12.74
C MET A 55 -3.96 8.28 12.64
N LYS A 56 -3.33 7.15 12.33
CA LYS A 56 -1.87 7.04 12.23
C LYS A 56 -1.27 7.93 11.15
N ILE A 57 -1.95 8.10 10.02
CA ILE A 57 -1.49 9.00 8.94
C ILE A 57 -1.65 10.47 9.33
N LYS A 58 -2.75 10.84 10.01
CA LYS A 58 -2.99 12.22 10.47
C LYS A 58 -2.08 12.68 11.61
N THR A 59 -1.36 11.76 12.26
CA THR A 59 -0.47 12.10 13.38
C THR A 59 0.93 12.53 12.90
N LYS A 60 1.09 12.85 11.61
CA LYS A 60 2.34 13.26 11.00
C LYS A 60 2.24 14.65 10.39
#